data_AF-A0A662J0W7-F1
#
_entry.id   AF-A0A662J0W7-F1
#
_cell.length_a   1.000
_cell.length_b   1.000
_cell.length_c   1.000
_cell.angle_alpha   90.00
_cell.angle_beta   90.00
_cell.angle_gamma   90.00
#
_symmetry.space_group_name_H-M   'P 1'
#
loop_
_entity.id
_entity.type
_entity.pdbx_description
1 polymer ?
#
loop_
_entity_poly.entity_id
_entity_poly.type
_entity_poly.pdbx_seq_one_letter_code
_entity_poly.pdbx_strand_id
1 'polypeptide(L)'
;MKWDGRRILGDSKSIEGFVAGVAAGTITGLALGYPLKGFLMGLGAMTGDVLGSFIKRRLNIKPGEPAIGLDQYLFVLFALLLSFAAGYSPTSTQLLVILIATPILHLSSNIVAGLIKVKPRPLP
;
A
#
# COMPACT_ATOMS: atom_id res chain seq x y z
N MET A 1 13.38 -3.57 15.46
CA MET A 1 12.98 -2.56 16.47
C MET A 1 11.68 -3.01 17.15
N LYS A 2 11.64 -3.09 18.49
CA LYS A 2 10.45 -3.47 19.28
C LYS A 2 10.02 -2.26 20.12
N TRP A 3 8.72 -1.97 20.18
CA TRP A 3 8.10 -0.95 21.03
C TRP A 3 6.82 -1.55 21.60
N ASP A 4 6.65 -1.48 22.93
CA ASP A 4 5.67 -2.18 23.79
C ASP A 4 5.83 -3.71 23.93
N GLY A 5 7.02 -4.23 23.60
CA GLY A 5 7.28 -5.68 23.54
C GLY A 5 6.89 -6.29 22.19
N ARG A 6 6.15 -5.58 21.34
CA ARG A 6 5.82 -5.99 19.98
C ARG A 6 6.76 -5.33 18.96
N ARG A 7 6.87 -5.93 17.77
CA ARG A 7 7.63 -5.31 16.67
C ARG A 7 6.89 -4.05 16.20
N ILE A 8 7.63 -2.97 15.90
CA ILE A 8 7.03 -1.71 15.41
C ILE A 8 6.41 -1.93 14.03
N LEU A 9 7.17 -2.57 13.15
CA LEU A 9 6.78 -2.99 11.80
C LEU A 9 7.14 -4.47 11.61
N GLY A 10 6.62 -5.11 10.56
CA GLY A 10 7.10 -6.43 10.14
C GLY A 10 8.41 -6.35 9.35
N ASP A 11 9.18 -7.43 9.26
CA ASP A 11 10.48 -7.49 8.55
C ASP A 11 10.37 -7.22 7.03
N SER A 12 9.15 -7.13 6.51
CA SER A 12 8.88 -6.82 5.11
C SER A 12 8.85 -5.32 4.79
N LYS A 13 9.12 -4.43 5.75
CA LYS A 13 9.15 -2.98 5.53
C LYS A 13 10.58 -2.48 5.61
N SER A 14 11.07 -1.94 4.50
CA SER A 14 12.42 -1.37 4.38
C SER A 14 12.35 0.05 3.81
N ILE A 15 13.41 0.83 4.05
CA ILE A 15 13.51 2.20 3.54
C ILE A 15 13.62 2.18 2.02
N GLU A 16 14.37 1.23 1.48
CA GLU A 16 14.56 1.02 0.04
C GLU A 16 13.23 0.74 -0.64
N GLY A 17 12.39 -0.13 -0.05
CA GLY A 17 11.05 -0.42 -0.56
C GLY A 17 10.15 0.81 -0.54
N PHE A 18 10.20 1.60 0.54
CA PHE A 18 9.48 2.87 0.63
C PHE A 18 9.90 3.84 -0.48
N VAL A 19 11.20 4.11 -0.61
CA VAL A 19 11.74 5.03 -1.60
C VAL A 19 11.44 4.55 -3.02
N ALA A 20 11.62 3.26 -3.30
CA ALA A 20 11.31 2.67 -4.60
C ALA A 20 9.82 2.80 -4.95
N GLY A 21 8.92 2.61 -3.98
CA GLY A 21 7.48 2.78 -4.18
C GLY A 21 7.09 4.23 -4.50
N VAL A 22 7.66 5.20 -3.77
CA VAL A 22 7.44 6.62 -4.05
C VAL A 22 8.01 7.02 -5.43
N ALA A 23 9.20 6.52 -5.76
CA ALA A 23 9.82 6.75 -7.07
C ALA A 23 8.96 6.17 -8.21
N ALA A 24 8.44 4.95 -8.06
CA ALA A 24 7.57 4.33 -9.06
C ALA A 24 6.28 5.15 -9.29
N GLY A 25 5.65 5.65 -8.21
CA GLY A 25 4.51 6.56 -8.31
C GLY A 25 4.85 7.87 -9.03
N THR A 26 6.02 8.44 -8.72
CA THR A 26 6.52 9.67 -9.35
C THR A 26 6.78 9.48 -10.84
N ILE A 27 7.46 8.40 -11.23
CA ILE A 27 7.71 8.04 -12.65
C ILE A 27 6.41 7.82 -13.40
N THR A 28 5.45 7.13 -12.79
CA THR A 28 4.11 6.96 -13.38
C THR A 28 3.42 8.30 -13.58
N GLY A 29 3.47 9.18 -12.58
CA GLY A 29 2.94 10.54 -12.70
C GLY A 29 3.61 11.35 -13.80
N LEU A 30 4.94 11.28 -13.90
CA LEU A 30 5.71 11.91 -14.97
C LEU A 30 5.24 11.43 -16.35
N ALA A 31 5.11 10.11 -16.53
CA ALA A 31 4.65 9.51 -17.79
C ALA A 31 3.22 9.94 -18.17
N LEU A 32 2.37 10.21 -17.18
CA LEU A 32 0.99 10.65 -17.37
C LEU A 32 0.83 12.19 -17.44
N GLY A 33 1.91 12.96 -17.29
CA GLY A 33 1.87 14.43 -17.28
C GLY A 33 1.42 15.05 -15.95
N TYR A 34 1.34 14.28 -14.88
CA TYR A 34 0.95 14.73 -13.53
C TYR A 34 2.00 14.33 -12.47
N PRO A 35 3.23 14.88 -12.54
CA PRO A 35 4.34 14.46 -11.68
C PRO A 35 4.06 14.63 -10.19
N LEU A 36 3.51 15.78 -9.79
CA LEU A 36 3.17 16.05 -8.39
C LEU A 36 2.09 15.08 -7.88
N LYS A 37 1.04 14.85 -8.68
CA LYS A 37 -0.01 13.87 -8.33
C LYS A 37 0.58 12.47 -8.16
N GLY A 38 1.44 12.03 -9.08
CA GLY A 38 2.10 10.72 -8.98
C GLY A 38 2.99 10.58 -7.76
N PHE A 39 3.78 11.61 -7.44
CA PHE A 39 4.58 11.68 -6.22
C PHE A 39 3.70 11.56 -4.96
N LEU A 40 2.64 12.37 -4.86
CA LEU A 40 1.73 12.38 -3.70
C LEU A 40 0.99 11.05 -3.53
N MET A 41 0.53 10.47 -4.64
CA MET A 41 -0.11 9.15 -4.65
C MET A 41 0.87 8.06 -4.19
N GLY A 42 2.11 8.07 -4.68
CA GLY A 42 3.15 7.13 -4.25
C GLY A 42 3.52 7.31 -2.77
N LEU A 43 3.73 8.55 -2.33
CA LEU A 43 4.03 8.88 -0.93
C LEU A 43 2.90 8.44 0.01
N GLY A 44 1.65 8.73 -0.36
CA GLY A 44 0.48 8.37 0.43
C GLY A 44 0.28 6.86 0.48
N ALA A 45 0.41 6.16 -0.66
CA ALA A 45 0.32 4.70 -0.71
C ALA A 45 1.35 4.04 0.22
N MET A 46 2.63 4.43 0.13
CA MET A 46 3.68 3.85 0.97
C MET A 46 3.50 4.21 2.45
N THR A 47 3.00 5.40 2.75
CA THR A 47 2.67 5.80 4.12
C THR A 47 1.53 4.95 4.69
N GLY A 48 0.43 4.79 3.94
CA GLY A 48 -0.71 3.98 4.36
C GLY A 48 -0.35 2.51 4.54
N ASP A 49 0.55 1.97 3.71
CA ASP A 49 1.06 0.59 3.84
C ASP A 49 1.92 0.37 5.10
N VAL A 50 2.80 1.34 5.43
CA VAL A 50 3.57 1.32 6.70
C VAL A 50 2.63 1.45 7.90
N LEU A 51 1.67 2.37 7.86
CA LEU A 51 0.67 2.56 8.91
C LEU A 51 -0.21 1.31 9.08
N GLY A 52 -0.64 0.68 8.00
CA GLY A 52 -1.40 -0.58 8.05
C GLY A 52 -0.60 -1.68 8.73
N SER A 53 0.69 -1.80 8.39
CA SER A 53 1.58 -2.73 9.06
C SER A 53 1.76 -2.45 10.54
N PHE A 54 1.82 -1.18 10.94
CA PHE A 54 1.87 -0.77 12.34
C PHE A 54 0.56 -1.13 13.07
N ILE A 55 -0.60 -0.79 12.51
CA ILE A 55 -1.93 -1.10 13.06
C ILE A 55 -2.09 -2.61 13.25
N LYS A 56 -1.69 -3.43 12.27
CA LYS A 56 -1.71 -4.89 12.39
C LYS A 56 -0.94 -5.39 13.62
N ARG A 57 0.20 -4.78 13.96
CA ARG A 57 0.96 -5.16 15.17
C ARG A 57 0.25 -4.76 16.47
N ARG A 58 -0.47 -3.63 16.47
CA ARG A 58 -1.28 -3.22 17.63
C ARG A 58 -2.50 -4.13 17.83
N LEU A 59 -3.08 -4.62 16.73
CA LEU A 59 -4.17 -5.61 16.72
C LEU A 59 -3.70 -7.07 16.96
N ASN A 60 -2.42 -7.28 17.29
CA ASN A 60 -1.84 -8.62 17.54
C ASN A 60 -1.88 -9.58 16.33
N ILE A 61 -2.03 -9.05 15.11
CA ILE A 61 -1.95 -9.83 13.87
C ILE A 61 -0.48 -10.10 13.56
N LYS A 62 -0.09 -11.34 13.27
CA LYS A 62 1.33 -11.69 13.05
C LYS A 62 1.85 -11.17 11.70
N PRO A 63 3.16 -10.91 11.58
CA PRO A 63 3.75 -10.54 10.29
C PRO A 63 3.44 -11.59 9.20
N GLY A 64 2.77 -11.15 8.14
CA GLY A 64 2.40 -11.99 7.01
C GLY A 64 1.01 -12.62 7.08
N GLU A 65 0.29 -12.49 8.20
CA GLU A 65 -1.13 -12.82 8.24
C GLU A 65 -1.95 -11.75 7.50
N PRO A 66 -3.00 -12.15 6.76
CA PRO A 66 -3.88 -11.22 6.05
C PRO A 66 -4.75 -10.42 7.02
N ALA A 67 -4.94 -9.14 6.73
CA ALA A 67 -5.92 -8.28 7.38
C ALA A 67 -6.85 -7.72 6.30
N ILE A 68 -7.98 -8.40 6.07
CA ILE A 68 -8.96 -8.05 5.02
C ILE A 68 -9.45 -6.61 5.25
N GLY A 69 -9.60 -5.86 4.16
CA GLY A 69 -9.94 -4.45 4.19
C GLY A 69 -8.72 -3.55 4.49
N LEU A 70 -7.99 -3.82 5.58
CA LEU A 70 -6.83 -3.01 5.97
C LEU A 70 -5.70 -3.09 4.94
N ASP A 71 -5.34 -4.31 4.51
CA ASP A 71 -4.29 -4.56 3.52
C ASP A 71 -4.70 -4.08 2.11
N GLN A 72 -6.01 -3.99 1.85
CA GLN A 72 -6.55 -3.61 0.54
C GLN A 72 -6.73 -2.10 0.40
N TYR A 73 -7.30 -1.42 1.39
CA TYR A 73 -7.79 -0.05 1.18
C TYR A 73 -7.00 1.02 1.93
N LEU A 74 -6.22 0.70 2.96
CA LEU A 74 -5.56 1.76 3.74
C LEU A 74 -4.49 2.50 2.91
N PHE A 75 -3.72 1.79 2.09
CA PHE A 75 -2.73 2.43 1.22
C PHE A 75 -3.42 3.36 0.20
N VAL A 76 -4.53 2.91 -0.40
CA VAL A 76 -5.34 3.68 -1.34
C VAL A 76 -5.89 4.93 -0.66
N LEU A 77 -6.43 4.78 0.56
CA LEU A 77 -7.00 5.89 1.32
C LEU A 77 -5.98 7.00 1.53
N PHE A 78 -4.76 6.67 1.96
CA PHE A 78 -3.71 7.66 2.18
C PHE A 78 -3.20 8.28 0.87
N ALA A 79 -3.12 7.51 -0.22
CA ALA A 79 -2.80 8.03 -1.55
C ALA A 79 -3.82 9.09 -1.99
N LEU A 80 -5.12 8.76 -1.88
CA LEU A 80 -6.21 9.68 -2.21
C LEU A 80 -6.23 10.90 -1.28
N LEU A 81 -5.99 10.72 0.02
CA LEU A 81 -5.98 11.82 0.99
C LEU A 81 -4.89 12.85 0.69
N LEU A 82 -3.64 12.40 0.45
CA LEU A 82 -2.56 13.33 0.10
C LEU A 82 -2.77 14.00 -1.24
N SER A 83 -3.23 13.25 -2.24
CA SER A 83 -3.59 13.79 -3.55
C SER A 83 -4.70 14.83 -3.45
N PHE A 84 -5.75 14.55 -2.67
CA PHE A 84 -6.88 15.44 -2.44
C PHE A 84 -6.47 16.73 -1.72
N ALA A 85 -5.60 16.63 -0.71
CA ALA A 85 -5.05 17.79 -0.01
C ALA A 85 -4.30 18.77 -0.94
N ALA A 86 -3.80 18.29 -2.08
CA ALA A 86 -3.19 19.10 -3.13
C ALA A 86 -4.16 19.53 -4.24
N GLY A 87 -5.48 19.35 -4.04
CA GLY A 87 -6.52 19.75 -4.98
C GLY A 87 -6.87 18.72 -6.07
N TYR A 88 -6.29 17.51 -6.02
CA TYR A 88 -6.62 16.45 -6.98
C TYR A 88 -7.72 15.55 -6.44
N SER A 89 -8.96 15.81 -6.88
CA SER A 89 -10.11 14.99 -6.53
C SER A 89 -10.34 13.87 -7.56
N PRO A 90 -10.55 12.62 -7.13
CA PRO A 90 -10.94 11.55 -8.04
C PRO A 90 -12.39 11.74 -8.50
N THR A 91 -12.70 11.35 -9.73
CA THR A 91 -14.08 11.28 -10.21
C THR A 91 -14.81 10.07 -9.62
N SER A 92 -16.14 10.06 -9.63
CA SER A 92 -16.93 8.90 -9.20
C SER A 92 -16.57 7.63 -9.96
N THR A 93 -16.27 7.74 -11.26
CA THR A 93 -15.79 6.62 -12.08
C THR A 93 -14.43 6.11 -11.62
N GLN A 94 -13.48 7.01 -11.32
CA GLN A 94 -12.16 6.63 -10.80
C GLN A 94 -12.27 5.94 -9.44
N LEU A 95 -13.13 6.45 -8.55
CA LEU A 95 -13.39 5.80 -7.26
C LEU A 95 -13.96 4.39 -7.43
N LEU A 96 -14.93 4.21 -8.33
CA LEU A 96 -15.51 2.90 -8.62
C LEU A 96 -14.45 1.93 -9.17
N VAL A 97 -13.63 2.39 -10.12
CA VAL A 97 -12.52 1.59 -10.67
C VAL A 97 -11.54 1.19 -9.58
N ILE A 98 -11.15 2.13 -8.70
CA ILE A 98 -10.25 1.85 -7.58
C ILE A 98 -10.85 0.82 -6.63
N LEU A 99 -12.12 0.96 -6.25
CA LEU A 99 -12.80 0.03 -5.33
C LEU A 99 -12.87 -1.40 -5.87
N ILE A 100 -13.06 -1.56 -7.18
CA ILE A 100 -13.15 -2.89 -7.82
C ILE A 100 -11.76 -3.45 -8.14
N ALA A 101 -10.87 -2.62 -8.70
CA ALA A 101 -9.55 -3.08 -9.16
C ALA A 101 -8.62 -3.40 -7.98
N THR A 102 -8.72 -2.68 -6.87
CA THR A 102 -7.84 -2.88 -5.70
C THR A 102 -7.86 -4.30 -5.13
N PRO A 103 -9.02 -4.89 -4.77
CA PRO A 103 -9.06 -6.27 -4.26
C PRO A 103 -8.57 -7.28 -5.29
N ILE A 104 -8.85 -7.06 -6.59
CA ILE A 104 -8.38 -7.91 -7.68
C ILE A 104 -6.85 -7.88 -7.76
N LEU A 105 -6.27 -6.69 -7.87
CA LEU A 105 -4.82 -6.50 -7.98
C LEU A 105 -4.09 -7.01 -6.73
N HIS A 106 -4.67 -6.82 -5.55
CA HIS A 106 -4.10 -7.34 -4.31
C HIS A 106 -4.09 -8.88 -4.29
N LEU A 107 -5.18 -9.51 -4.70
CA LEU A 107 -5.25 -10.97 -4.82
C LEU A 107 -4.27 -11.49 -5.89
N SER A 108 -4.24 -10.88 -7.07
CA SER A 108 -3.33 -11.25 -8.15
C SER A 108 -1.87 -11.15 -7.72
N SER A 109 -1.49 -10.07 -7.03
CA SER A 109 -0.14 -9.88 -6.52
C SER A 109 0.25 -10.96 -5.50
N ASN A 110 -0.68 -11.37 -4.64
CA ASN A 110 -0.47 -12.46 -3.69
C ASN A 110 -0.30 -13.82 -4.39
N ILE A 111 -1.11 -14.11 -5.40
CA ILE A 111 -1.00 -15.34 -6.21
C ILE A 111 0.36 -15.39 -6.90
N VAL A 112 0.75 -14.31 -7.60
CA VAL A 112 2.04 -14.22 -8.29
C VAL A 112 3.19 -14.43 -7.31
N ALA A 113 3.16 -13.76 -6.15
CA ALA A 113 4.18 -13.90 -5.10
C ALA A 113 4.30 -15.35 -4.57
N GLY A 114 3.18 -16.07 -4.47
CA GLY A 114 3.15 -17.48 -4.11
C GLY A 114 3.75 -18.40 -5.19
N LEU A 115 3.43 -18.14 -6.46
CA LEU A 115 3.93 -18.92 -7.60
C LEU A 115 5.44 -18.80 -7.77
N ILE A 116 6.00 -17.59 -7.59
CA ILE A 116 7.44 -17.34 -7.71
C ILE A 116 8.25 -17.81 -6.48
N LYS A 117 7.63 -18.48 -5.51
CA LYS A 117 8.26 -19.00 -4.27
C LYS A 117 9.09 -17.97 -3.49
N VAL A 118 8.85 -16.68 -3.68
CA VAL A 118 9.54 -15.59 -2.95
C VAL A 118 9.12 -15.58 -1.46
N LYS A 119 8.04 -16.29 -1.09
CA LYS A 119 7.71 -16.64 0.31
C LYS A 119 6.78 -17.87 0.39
N PRO A 120 7.01 -18.84 1.29
CA PRO A 120 5.98 -19.76 1.70
C PRO A 120 4.99 -18.98 2.59
N ARG A 121 3.80 -18.68 2.09
CA ARG A 121 2.69 -18.17 2.92
C ARG A 121 1.43 -18.98 2.68
N PRO A 122 0.63 -19.20 3.74
CA PRO A 122 -0.71 -19.75 3.59
C PRO A 122 -1.57 -18.73 2.85
N LEU A 123 -2.33 -19.21 1.86
CA LEU A 123 -3.31 -18.42 1.13
C LEU A 123 -4.41 -17.94 2.11
N PRO A 124 -5.04 -16.77 1.86
CA PRO A 124 -6.31 -16.43 2.49
C PRO A 124 -7.41 -17.42 2.10
#